data_AF-A0A1S6HC31-F1
#
_entry.id   AF-A0A1S6HC31-F1
#
_cell.length_a   1.000
_cell.length_b   1.000
_cell.length_c   1.000
_cell.angle_alpha   90.00
_cell.angle_beta   90.00
_cell.angle_gamma   90.00
#
_symmetry.space_group_name_H-M   'P 1'
#
loop_
_entity.id
_entity.type
_entity.pdbx_description
1 polymer ?
#
loop_
_entity_poly.entity_id
_entity_poly.type
_entity_poly.pdbx_seq_one_letter_code
_entity_poly.pdbx_strand_id
1 'polypeptide(L)' 'MKIYYDTESDYLEIVFGESTECDYVKIGPDAYKRVDVKTGKVKGYAIFNVKKSDSPLKAINISLPKGIID' A
#
# COMPACT_ATOMS: atom_id res chain seq x y z
N MET A 1 -11.98 -0.89 -3.10
CA MET A 1 -10.51 -1.02 -3.19
C MET A 1 -10.06 -0.46 -4.53
N LYS A 2 -8.95 0.28 -4.57
CA LYS A 2 -8.35 0.80 -5.81
C LYS A 2 -6.90 0.34 -5.88
N ILE A 3 -6.46 -0.07 -7.06
CA ILE A 3 -5.07 -0.45 -7.33
C ILE A 3 -4.60 0.46 -8.45
N TYR A 4 -3.49 1.16 -8.23
CA TYR A 4 -2.90 2.09 -9.18
C TYR A 4 -1.42 1.79 -9.32
N TYR A 5 -0.92 1.74 -10.55
CA TYR A 5 0.50 1.58 -10.83
C TYR A 5 0.98 2.70 -11.74
N ASP A 6 1.92 3.50 -11.25
CA ASP A 6 2.64 4.49 -12.02
C ASP A 6 3.93 3.88 -12.56
N THR A 7 4.01 3.78 -13.88
CA THR A 7 5.16 3.23 -14.59
C THR A 7 6.38 4.14 -14.57
N GLU A 8 6.21 5.46 -14.49
CA GLU A 8 7.31 6.44 -14.55
C GLU A 8 8.11 6.41 -13.24
N SER A 9 7.40 6.46 -12.11
CA SER A 9 8.01 6.39 -10.77
C SER A 9 8.25 4.98 -10.25
N ASP A 10 7.79 3.94 -10.98
CA ASP A 10 7.81 2.53 -10.56
C ASP A 10 7.13 2.32 -9.19
N TYR A 11 5.91 2.84 -9.07
CA TYR A 11 5.14 2.93 -7.83
C TYR A 11 3.79 2.22 -7.94
N LEU A 12 3.57 1.24 -7.07
CA LEU A 12 2.30 0.56 -6.90
C LEU A 12 1.62 1.04 -5.62
N GLU A 13 0.37 1.44 -5.76
CA GLU A 13 -0.49 1.85 -4.67
C GLU A 13 -1.75 0.99 -4.60
N ILE A 14 -2.07 0.55 -3.38
CA ILE A 14 -3.31 -0.14 -3.06
C ILE A 14 -4.04 0.72 -2.02
N VAL A 15 -5.27 1.14 -2.32
CA VAL A 15 -6.07 2.01 -1.45
C VAL A 15 -7.38 1.33 -1.04
N PHE A 16 -7.72 1.44 0.24
CA PHE A 16 -8.94 0.96 0.85
C PHE A 16 -9.82 2.14 1.29
N GLY A 17 -11.08 2.14 0.82
CA GLY A 17 -12.04 3.19 1.13
C GLY A 17 -11.64 4.55 0.55
N GLU A 18 -12.01 5.61 1.26
CA GLU A 18 -11.74 7.00 0.88
C GLU A 18 -10.32 7.46 1.22
N SER A 19 -9.82 8.40 0.40
CA SER A 19 -8.53 9.05 0.60
C SER A 19 -8.57 9.93 1.85
N THR A 20 -7.68 9.65 2.79
CA THR A 20 -7.48 10.44 3.99
C THR A 20 -6.00 10.69 4.19
N GLU A 21 -5.68 11.65 5.06
CA GLU A 21 -4.31 11.89 5.50
C GLU A 21 -3.76 10.64 6.19
N CYS A 22 -2.62 10.15 5.70
CA CYS A 22 -2.03 8.89 6.15
C CYS A 22 -0.52 9.04 6.35
N ASP A 23 -0.02 8.40 7.40
CA ASP A 23 1.41 8.17 7.60
C ASP A 23 1.86 6.91 6.84
N TYR A 24 3.12 6.90 6.44
CA TYR A 24 3.79 5.76 5.83
C TYR A 24 4.56 4.97 6.88
N VAL A 25 4.06 3.79 7.23
CA VAL A 25 4.71 2.88 8.18
C VAL A 25 5.46 1.81 7.41
N LYS A 26 6.80 1.79 7.51
CA LYS A 26 7.66 0.85 6.78
C LYS A 26 7.39 -0.60 7.22
N ILE A 27 7.17 -1.49 6.25
CA ILE A 27 6.93 -2.93 6.48
C ILE A 27 7.82 -3.84 5.63
N GLY A 28 8.65 -3.25 4.77
CA GLY A 28 9.65 -3.94 3.96
C GLY A 28 10.66 -2.95 3.37
N PRO A 29 11.62 -3.41 2.56
CA PRO A 29 12.62 -2.55 1.94
C PRO A 29 12.01 -1.36 1.19
N ASP A 30 11.03 -1.64 0.32
CA ASP A 30 10.33 -0.65 -0.50
C ASP A 30 8.80 -0.67 -0.28
N ALA A 31 8.34 -1.31 0.80
CA ALA A 31 6.92 -1.50 1.09
C ALA A 31 6.52 -0.78 2.38
N TYR A 32 5.39 -0.09 2.31
CA TYR A 32 4.85 0.74 3.38
C TYR A 32 3.35 0.50 3.54
N LYS A 33 2.87 0.50 4.80
CA LYS A 33 1.46 0.64 5.13
C LYS A 33 1.10 2.12 5.14
N ARG A 34 -0.03 2.46 4.55
CA ARG A 34 -0.67 3.78 4.71
C ARG A 34 -1.64 3.69 5.87
N VAL A 35 -1.38 4.42 6.96
CA VAL A 35 -2.17 4.40 8.20
C VAL A 35 -2.82 5.76 8.41
N ASP A 36 -4.15 5.79 8.52
CA ASP A 36 -4.91 7.00 8.78
C ASP A 36 -4.49 7.65 10.10
N VAL A 37 -4.09 8.91 10.05
CA VAL A 37 -3.51 9.62 11.21
C VAL A 37 -4.53 9.75 12.35
N LYS A 38 -5.82 9.87 12.03
CA LYS A 38 -6.89 10.11 13.04
C LYS A 38 -7.38 8.83 13.69
N THR A 39 -7.49 7.76 12.91
CA THR A 39 -8.17 6.52 13.31
C THR A 39 -7.22 5.35 13.53
N GLY A 40 -5.96 5.46 13.10
CA GLY A 40 -4.98 4.37 13.14
C GLY A 40 -5.32 3.21 12.21
N LYS A 41 -6.34 3.35 11.33
CA LYS A 41 -6.77 2.28 10.42
C LYS A 41 -5.85 2.21 9.21
N VAL A 42 -5.55 1.01 8.76
CA VAL A 42 -4.84 0.79 7.49
C VAL A 42 -5.75 1.21 6.34
N LYS A 43 -5.29 2.21 5.58
CA LYS A 43 -5.96 2.76 4.40
C LYS A 43 -5.36 2.27 3.09
N GLY A 44 -4.24 1.56 3.15
CA GLY A 44 -3.61 1.07 1.94
C GLY A 44 -2.18 0.61 2.12
N TYR A 45 -1.54 0.36 0.98
CA TYR A 45 -0.15 -0.01 0.86
C TYR A 45 0.49 0.77 -0.27
N ALA A 46 1.74 1.14 -0.07
CA ALA A 46 2.57 1.85 -1.02
C ALA A 46 3.83 1.04 -1.24
N ILE A 47 4.12 0.72 -2.50
CA ILE A 47 5.25 -0.12 -2.88
C ILE A 47 6.03 0.61 -3.97
N PHE A 48 7.30 0.86 -3.68
CA PHE A 48 8.23 1.49 -4.60
C PHE A 48 9.11 0.44 -5.27
N ASN A 49 9.75 0.82 -6.37
CA ASN A 49 10.74 0.01 -7.06
C ASN A 49 10.22 -1.40 -7.42
N VAL A 50 8.95 -1.51 -7.81
CA VAL A 50 8.30 -2.81 -8.07
C VAL A 50 9.03 -3.59 -9.16
N LYS A 51 9.43 -2.92 -10.24
CA LYS A 51 10.22 -3.51 -11.33
C LYS A 51 11.71 -3.55 -11.01
N LYS A 52 12.21 -2.58 -10.25
CA LYS A 52 13.64 -2.38 -9.96
C LYS A 52 14.15 -3.16 -8.75
N SER A 53 13.28 -3.81 -7.99
CA SER A 53 13.70 -4.61 -6.84
C SER A 53 14.47 -5.85 -7.31
N ASP A 54 15.75 -5.94 -6.92
CA ASP A 54 16.60 -7.13 -7.14
C ASP A 54 16.07 -8.38 -6.41
N SER A 55 15.13 -8.20 -5.48
CA SER A 55 14.37 -9.30 -4.91
C SER A 55 13.04 -9.37 -5.66
N PRO A 56 12.69 -10.49 -6.31
CA PRO A 56 11.33 -10.62 -6.82
C PRO A 56 10.41 -10.42 -5.62
N LEU A 57 9.52 -9.44 -5.67
CA LEU A 57 8.39 -9.31 -4.76
C LEU A 57 7.55 -10.60 -4.90
N LYS A 58 7.96 -11.67 -4.19
CA LYS A 58 7.39 -13.02 -4.37
C LYS A 58 5.91 -13.02 -3.99
N ALA A 59 5.57 -12.26 -2.95
CA ALA A 59 4.21 -11.98 -2.52
C ALA A 59 4.19 -10.80 -1.55
N ILE A 60 3.16 -9.96 -1.65
CA ILE A 60 2.79 -9.05 -0.55
C ILE A 60 1.53 -9.65 0.06
N ASN A 61 1.66 -10.23 1.25
CA ASN A 61 0.51 -10.74 1.99
C ASN A 61 -0.13 -9.58 2.76
N ILE A 62 -1.24 -9.10 2.22
CA ILE A 62 -2.01 -8.02 2.81
C ILE A 62 -3.21 -8.61 3.54
N SER A 63 -3.24 -8.45 4.86
CA SER A 63 -4.46 -8.68 5.62
C SER A 63 -5.43 -7.53 5.34
N LEU A 64 -6.54 -7.85 4.68
CA LEU A 64 -7.61 -6.89 4.42
C LEU A 64 -8.41 -6.66 5.71
N PRO A 65 -8.72 -5.41 6.08
CA PRO A 65 -9.67 -5.14 7.15
C PRO A 65 -11.07 -5.69 6.80
N LYS A 66 -11.77 -6.17 7.84
CA LYS A 66 -13.14 -6.69 7.74
C LYS A 66 -14.07 -5.57 7.25
N GLY A 67 -14.89 -5.84 6.23
CA GLY A 67 -15.83 -4.85 5.65
C GLY A 67 -15.26 -3.99 4.50
N ILE A 68 -14.21 -4.45 3.81
CA ILE A 68 -13.69 -3.78 2.59
C ILE A 68 -14.60 -3.97 1.36
N ILE A 69 -15.49 -4.95 1.42
CA ILE A 69 -16.46 -5.28 0.37
C ILE A 69 -17.82 -5.18 1.06
N ASP A 70 -18.66 -4.24 0.61
CA ASP A 70 -20.12 -4.30 0.79
C ASP A 70 -20.71 -5.21 -0.29
#